data_AF-A0A9P7Y3E9-F1
#
_entry.id   AF-A0A9P7Y3E9-F1
#
_cell.length_a   1.000
_cell.length_b   1.000
_cell.length_c   1.000
_cell.angle_alpha   90.00
_cell.angle_beta   90.00
_cell.angle_gamma   90.00
#
_symmetry.space_group_name_H-M   'P 1'
#
loop_
_entity.id
_entity.type
_entity.pdbx_description
1 polymer ?
#
loop_
_entity_poly.entity_id
_entity_poly.type
_entity_poly.pdbx_seq_one_letter_code
_entity_poly.pdbx_strand_id
1 'polypeptide(L)'
;MVVPVECVIAGLYWYLVLTDVFHIYPDGHKYLPFYVDIQMHGIPFLTGLAEMFFFSEALRIHRVKDACCYLLFALFYTSWSSFCAYMDGEWPYPVLQNQASDWERYSMMGNATMVGLAIYFIISEVHIRTTAKTSQ
;
A
#
# COMPACT_ATOMS: atom_id res chain seq x y z
N MET A 1 12.28 -10.01 -0.45
CA MET A 1 11.71 -8.74 -0.98
C MET A 1 10.20 -8.62 -0.73
N VAL A 2 9.61 -9.43 0.16
CA VAL A 2 8.17 -9.38 0.50
C VAL A 2 7.89 -8.32 1.57
N VAL A 3 8.87 -8.08 2.44
CA VAL A 3 8.78 -7.20 3.61
C VAL A 3 8.36 -5.74 3.34
N PRO A 4 8.93 -5.02 2.34
CA PRO A 4 8.50 -3.65 2.09
C PRO A 4 7.07 -3.58 1.54
N VAL A 5 6.59 -4.66 0.90
CA VAL A 5 5.27 -4.70 0.27
C VAL A 5 4.17 -4.77 1.32
N GLU A 6 4.29 -5.64 2.33
CA GLU A 6 3.32 -5.71 3.43
C GLU A 6 3.24 -4.39 4.21
N CYS A 7 4.38 -3.74 4.40
CA CYS A 7 4.42 -2.44 5.05
C CYS A 7 3.70 -1.35 4.24
N VAL A 8 3.86 -1.39 2.92
CA VAL A 8 3.14 -0.50 2.00
C VAL A 8 1.65 -0.82 2.04
N ILE A 9 1.24 -2.09 1.94
CA ILE A 9 -0.17 -2.50 1.91
C ILE A 9 -0.89 -2.07 3.21
N ALA A 10 -0.33 -2.42 4.37
CA ALA A 10 -0.96 -2.08 5.65
C ALA A 10 -0.97 -0.58 5.91
N GLY A 11 0.12 0.13 5.59
CA GLY A 11 0.18 1.58 5.71
C GLY A 11 -0.81 2.29 4.78
N LEU A 12 -1.00 1.76 3.57
CA LEU A 12 -2.01 2.25 2.61
C LEU A 12 -3.43 2.01 3.13
N TYR A 13 -3.71 0.82 3.65
CA TYR A 13 -5.01 0.48 4.22
C TYR A 13 -5.37 1.45 5.36
N TRP A 14 -4.50 1.60 6.35
CA TRP A 14 -4.78 2.51 7.47
C TRP A 14 -4.82 3.97 7.02
N TYR A 15 -4.04 4.38 6.02
CA TYR A 15 -4.19 5.72 5.43
C TYR A 15 -5.60 5.94 4.87
N LEU A 16 -6.12 4.99 4.08
CA LEU A 16 -7.46 5.10 3.52
C LEU A 16 -8.51 5.12 4.64
N VAL A 17 -8.37 4.24 5.64
CA VAL A 17 -9.30 4.15 6.79
C VAL A 17 -9.31 5.42 7.64
N LEU A 18 -8.13 6.00 7.90
CA LEU A 18 -8.00 7.19 8.76
C LEU A 18 -8.46 8.46 8.07
N THR A 19 -8.35 8.53 6.75
CA THR A 19 -8.73 9.72 6.00
C THR A 19 -10.23 9.76 5.68
N ASP A 20 -10.93 8.61 5.64
CA ASP A 20 -12.36 8.50 5.28
C ASP A 20 -12.71 9.16 3.92
N VAL A 21 -11.69 9.52 3.11
CA VAL A 21 -11.85 10.31 1.88
C VAL A 21 -12.55 9.50 0.79
N PHE A 22 -12.42 8.18 0.83
CA PHE A 22 -12.82 7.29 -0.27
C PHE A 22 -13.88 6.25 0.11
N HIS A 23 -14.67 6.46 1.18
CA HIS A 23 -15.86 5.64 1.49
C HIS A 23 -15.65 4.12 1.29
N ILE A 24 -14.70 3.56 2.02
CA ILE A 24 -14.21 2.17 1.82
C ILE A 24 -15.33 1.14 1.95
N TYR A 25 -16.37 1.42 2.73
CA TYR A 25 -17.46 0.50 3.02
C TYR A 25 -18.79 1.03 2.48
N PRO A 26 -19.56 0.20 1.75
CA PRO A 26 -20.81 0.63 1.13
C PRO A 26 -21.99 0.83 2.10
N ASP A 27 -21.93 0.28 3.32
CA ASP A 27 -23.10 0.16 4.21
C ASP A 27 -23.01 0.98 5.53
N GLY A 28 -22.22 2.07 5.55
CA GLY A 28 -22.10 2.93 6.74
C GLY A 28 -21.31 2.33 7.92
N HIS A 29 -20.87 1.08 7.81
CA HIS A 29 -19.84 0.53 8.70
C HIS A 29 -18.50 1.20 8.40
N LYS A 30 -18.00 2.04 9.31
CA LYS A 30 -16.75 2.77 9.06
C LYS A 30 -15.48 1.92 9.14
N TYR A 31 -15.55 0.74 9.79
CA TYR A 31 -14.36 -0.05 10.12
C TYR A 31 -14.67 -1.56 10.09
N LEU A 32 -13.65 -2.37 9.74
CA LEU A 32 -13.67 -3.81 10.02
C LEU A 32 -13.69 -4.05 11.54
N PRO A 33 -14.26 -5.18 12.01
CA PRO A 33 -14.06 -5.60 13.39
C PRO A 33 -12.56 -5.66 13.71
N PHE A 34 -12.16 -5.12 14.86
CA PHE A 34 -10.74 -4.99 15.24
C PHE A 34 -9.94 -6.29 15.09
N TYR A 35 -10.54 -7.43 15.44
CA TYR A 35 -9.88 -8.73 15.32
C TYR A 35 -9.61 -9.15 13.86
N VAL A 36 -10.45 -8.71 12.91
CA VAL A 36 -10.24 -8.94 11.48
C VAL A 36 -9.17 -8.00 10.97
N ASP A 37 -9.24 -6.72 11.36
CA ASP A 37 -8.25 -5.72 10.93
C ASP A 37 -6.83 -6.09 11.37
N ILE A 38 -6.67 -6.48 12.64
CA ILE A 38 -5.37 -6.90 13.16
C ILE A 38 -4.87 -8.18 12.45
N GLN A 39 -5.74 -9.11 12.08
CA GLN A 39 -5.32 -10.33 11.38
C GLN A 39 -4.91 -10.06 9.93
N MET A 40 -5.63 -9.17 9.24
CA MET A 40 -5.45 -8.91 7.81
C MET A 40 -4.37 -7.87 7.52
N HIS A 41 -4.17 -6.89 8.41
CA HIS A 41 -3.22 -5.80 8.19
C HIS A 41 -2.16 -5.75 9.30
N GLY A 42 -2.59 -5.79 10.57
CA GLY A 42 -1.69 -5.60 11.71
C GLY A 42 -0.62 -6.68 11.87
N ILE A 43 -1.01 -7.96 11.87
CA ILE A 43 -0.10 -9.10 12.02
C ILE A 43 0.87 -9.15 10.83
N PRO A 44 0.43 -9.14 9.55
CA PRO A 44 1.32 -9.10 8.40
C PRO A 44 2.32 -7.94 8.46
N PHE A 45 1.84 -6.73 8.82
CA PHE A 45 2.68 -5.55 9.01
C PHE A 45 3.77 -5.76 10.06
N LEU A 46 3.40 -6.21 11.26
CA LEU A 46 4.34 -6.42 12.37
C LEU A 46 5.33 -7.55 12.05
N THR A 47 4.87 -8.64 11.42
CA THR A 47 5.75 -9.74 10.99
C THR A 47 6.72 -9.27 9.92
N GLY A 48 6.27 -8.46 8.97
CA GLY A 48 7.12 -7.86 7.94
C GLY A 48 8.18 -6.96 8.57
N LEU A 49 7.79 -6.05 9.48
CA LEU A 49 8.76 -5.20 10.18
C LEU A 49 9.78 -6.02 10.97
N ALA A 50 9.33 -7.06 11.69
CA ALA A 50 10.24 -7.93 12.43
C ALA A 50 11.22 -8.66 11.49
N GLU A 51 10.72 -9.22 10.39
CA GLU A 51 11.57 -9.84 9.34
C GLU A 51 12.59 -8.84 8.79
N MET A 52 12.17 -7.58 8.57
CA MET A 52 13.05 -6.52 8.09
C MET A 52 14.19 -6.26 9.08
N PHE A 53 13.85 -5.89 10.31
CA PHE A 53 14.82 -5.31 11.24
C PHE A 53 15.71 -6.37 11.92
N PHE A 54 15.24 -7.60 12.05
CA PHE A 54 15.98 -8.65 12.76
C PHE A 54 16.62 -9.70 11.85
N PHE A 55 16.08 -9.91 10.64
CA PHE A 55 16.50 -11.04 9.80
C PHE A 55 16.99 -10.63 8.41
N SER A 56 16.71 -9.41 7.96
CA SER A 56 17.11 -8.95 6.62
C SER A 56 18.43 -8.18 6.66
N GLU A 57 19.26 -8.39 5.64
CA GLU A 57 20.43 -7.54 5.40
C GLU A 57 20.00 -6.09 5.09
N ALA A 58 20.97 -5.17 5.16
CA ALA A 58 20.74 -3.78 4.79
C ALA A 58 20.25 -3.68 3.34
N LEU A 59 19.09 -3.05 3.16
CA LEU A 59 18.50 -2.85 1.84
C LEU A 59 19.41 -1.94 0.99
N ARG A 60 19.51 -2.23 -0.31
CA ARG A 60 20.11 -1.34 -1.30
C ARG A 60 19.00 -0.63 -2.05
N ILE A 61 18.86 0.67 -1.82
CA ILE A 61 17.86 1.51 -2.50
C ILE A 61 18.52 2.19 -3.70
N HIS A 62 17.87 2.07 -4.86
CA HIS A 62 18.18 2.84 -6.07
C HIS A 62 17.02 3.78 -6.37
N ARG A 63 16.94 4.92 -5.66
CA ARG A 63 15.77 5.83 -5.63
C ARG A 63 15.06 6.01 -6.96
N VAL A 64 15.80 6.34 -8.02
CA VAL A 64 15.23 6.58 -9.36
C VAL A 64 14.68 5.29 -9.96
N LYS A 65 15.46 4.21 -9.93
CA LYS A 65 15.04 2.91 -10.48
C LYS A 65 13.82 2.38 -9.73
N ASP A 66 13.85 2.42 -8.40
CA ASP A 66 12.79 1.89 -7.56
C ASP A 66 11.51 2.71 -7.72
N ALA A 67 11.60 4.05 -7.79
CA ALA A 67 10.47 4.90 -8.12
C ALA A 67 9.90 4.60 -9.51
N CYS A 68 10.75 4.46 -10.53
CA CYS A 68 10.30 4.10 -11.88
C CYS A 68 9.59 2.75 -11.89
N CYS A 69 10.14 1.73 -11.23
CA CYS A 69 9.51 0.42 -11.12
C CYS A 69 8.15 0.50 -10.40
N TYR A 70 8.07 1.26 -9.31
CA TYR A 70 6.84 1.45 -8.56
C TYR A 70 5.76 2.16 -9.39
N LEU A 71 6.13 3.25 -10.08
CA LEU A 71 5.22 4.00 -10.94
C LEU A 71 4.76 3.18 -12.15
N LEU A 72 5.66 2.40 -12.77
CA LEU A 72 5.29 1.49 -13.86
C LEU A 72 4.32 0.41 -13.39
N PHE A 73 4.55 -0.16 -12.21
CA PHE A 73 3.63 -1.11 -11.61
C PHE A 73 2.26 -0.46 -11.36
N ALA A 74 2.22 0.74 -10.77
CA ALA A 74 0.98 1.47 -10.53
C ALA A 74 0.22 1.79 -11.82
N LEU A 75 0.92 2.20 -12.88
CA LEU A 75 0.32 2.44 -14.20
C LEU A 75 -0.27 1.15 -14.79
N PHE A 76 0.48 0.06 -14.75
CA PHE A 76 0.02 -1.24 -15.21
C PHE A 76 -1.21 -1.71 -14.43
N TYR A 77 -1.16 -1.61 -13.11
CA TYR A 77 -2.25 -2.02 -12.23
C TYR A 77 -3.51 -1.18 -12.43
N THR A 78 -3.35 0.14 -12.56
CA THR A 78 -4.46 1.05 -12.90
C THR A 78 -5.09 0.63 -14.23
N SER A 79 -4.26 0.39 -15.25
CA SER A 79 -4.72 0.00 -16.58
C SER A 79 -5.46 -1.35 -16.56
N TRP A 80 -4.93 -2.32 -15.80
CA TRP A 80 -5.58 -3.61 -15.58
C TRP A 80 -6.92 -3.46 -14.86
N SER A 81 -6.99 -2.64 -13.81
CA SER A 81 -8.25 -2.40 -13.08
C SER A 81 -9.33 -1.76 -13.95
N SER A 82 -8.95 -0.80 -14.80
CA SER A 82 -9.85 -0.18 -15.79
C SER A 82 -10.27 -1.19 -16.86
N PHE A 83 -9.38 -2.10 -17.26
CA PHE A 83 -9.71 -3.17 -18.20
C PHE A 83 -10.71 -4.16 -17.60
N CYS A 84 -10.55 -4.56 -16.34
CA CYS A 84 -11.56 -5.36 -15.62
C CYS A 84 -12.91 -4.65 -15.59
N ALA A 85 -12.93 -3.36 -15.23
CA ALA A 85 -14.17 -2.57 -15.22
C ALA A 85 -14.84 -2.50 -16.60
N TYR A 86 -14.05 -2.40 -17.67
CA TYR A 86 -14.55 -2.41 -19.04
C TYR A 86 -15.13 -3.77 -19.46
N MET A 87 -14.46 -4.87 -19.09
CA MET A 87 -14.85 -6.22 -19.49
C MET A 87 -16.04 -6.77 -18.69
N ASP A 88 -16.02 -6.57 -17.38
CA ASP A 88 -16.96 -7.20 -16.45
C ASP A 88 -18.08 -6.24 -16.02
N GLY A 89 -17.96 -4.95 -16.33
CA GLY A 89 -18.89 -3.90 -15.90
C GLY A 89 -18.75 -3.48 -14.43
N GLU A 90 -17.84 -4.12 -13.70
CA GLU A 90 -17.57 -3.87 -12.28
C GLU A 90 -16.07 -3.69 -12.03
N TRP A 91 -15.74 -2.77 -11.11
CA TRP A 91 -14.36 -2.60 -10.67
C TRP A 91 -13.92 -3.78 -9.82
N PRO A 92 -12.64 -4.22 -9.92
CA PRO A 92 -12.14 -5.40 -9.20
C PRO A 92 -12.16 -5.26 -7.68
N TYR A 93 -12.32 -4.03 -7.16
CA TYR A 93 -12.37 -3.76 -5.73
C TYR A 93 -13.61 -2.94 -5.37
N PRO A 94 -14.34 -3.31 -4.30
CA PRO A 94 -15.50 -2.56 -3.83
C PRO A 94 -15.19 -1.09 -3.56
N VAL A 95 -13.99 -0.78 -3.01
CA VAL A 95 -13.58 0.61 -2.76
C VAL A 95 -13.50 1.44 -4.05
N LEU A 96 -13.13 0.85 -5.19
CA LEU A 96 -13.17 1.54 -6.48
C LEU A 96 -14.60 1.65 -7.00
N GLN A 97 -15.39 0.59 -6.82
CA GLN A 97 -16.79 0.58 -7.23
C GLN A 97 -17.59 1.71 -6.53
N ASN A 98 -17.35 1.92 -5.24
CA ASN A 98 -18.07 2.85 -4.38
C ASN A 98 -17.84 4.34 -4.68
N GLN A 99 -16.87 4.69 -5.51
CA GLN A 99 -16.62 6.09 -5.86
C GLN A 99 -17.72 6.65 -6.77
N ALA A 100 -18.06 7.93 -6.63
CA ALA A 100 -19.12 8.56 -7.41
C ALA A 100 -18.72 8.81 -8.87
N SER A 101 -17.42 8.95 -9.15
CA SER A 101 -16.91 9.26 -10.49
C SER A 101 -15.58 8.59 -10.81
N ASP A 102 -15.27 8.46 -12.10
CA ASP A 102 -13.97 7.94 -12.55
C ASP A 102 -12.81 8.83 -12.09
N TRP A 103 -13.05 10.14 -11.99
CA TRP A 103 -12.08 11.07 -11.43
C TRP A 103 -11.69 10.69 -9.99
N GLU A 104 -12.67 10.38 -9.13
CA GLU A 104 -12.41 9.95 -7.76
C GLU A 104 -11.65 8.61 -7.71
N ARG A 105 -11.98 7.67 -8.61
CA ARG A 105 -11.27 6.39 -8.72
C ARG A 105 -9.80 6.57 -9.08
N TYR A 106 -9.52 7.33 -10.15
CA TYR A 106 -8.15 7.60 -10.59
C TYR A 106 -7.39 8.47 -9.59
N SER A 107 -8.07 9.42 -8.93
CA SER A 107 -7.48 10.21 -7.85
C SER A 107 -7.10 9.33 -6.66
N MET A 108 -7.96 8.40 -6.25
CA MET A 108 -7.65 7.44 -5.20
C MET A 108 -6.44 6.59 -5.55
N MET A 109 -6.41 5.99 -6.75
CA MET A 109 -5.28 5.16 -7.19
C MET A 109 -3.97 5.96 -7.29
N GLY A 110 -4.03 7.21 -7.76
CA GLY A 110 -2.88 8.12 -7.79
C GLY A 110 -2.37 8.48 -6.39
N ASN A 111 -3.27 8.85 -5.47
CA ASN A 111 -2.92 9.16 -4.08
C ASN A 111 -2.34 7.94 -3.36
N ALA A 112 -2.98 6.78 -3.52
CA ALA A 112 -2.48 5.50 -3.01
C ALA A 112 -1.06 5.21 -3.52
N THR A 113 -0.81 5.42 -4.81
CA THR A 113 0.52 5.25 -5.41
C THR A 113 1.56 6.15 -4.73
N MET A 114 1.25 7.44 -4.54
CA MET A 114 2.17 8.40 -3.92
C MET A 114 2.43 8.08 -2.45
N VAL A 115 1.39 7.72 -1.68
CA VAL A 115 1.52 7.34 -0.27
C VAL A 115 2.33 6.06 -0.12
N GLY A 116 2.04 5.04 -0.91
CA GLY A 116 2.78 3.78 -0.87
C GLY A 116 4.26 3.95 -1.25
N LEU A 117 4.56 4.79 -2.27
CA LEU A 117 5.95 5.13 -2.62
C LEU A 117 6.67 5.86 -1.48
N ALA A 118 5.98 6.79 -0.80
CA ALA A 118 6.54 7.49 0.35
C ALA A 118 6.83 6.53 1.51
N ILE A 119 5.90 5.63 1.84
CA ILE A 119 6.07 4.59 2.86
C ILE A 119 7.28 3.72 2.53
N TYR A 120 7.38 3.24 1.29
CA TYR A 120 8.50 2.43 0.82
C TYR A 120 9.84 3.12 1.08
N PHE A 121 9.98 4.40 0.69
CA PHE A 121 11.23 5.12 0.91
C PHE A 121 11.51 5.39 2.38
N ILE A 122 10.51 5.77 3.17
CA ILE A 122 10.68 6.04 4.61
C ILE A 122 11.16 4.78 5.32
N ILE A 123 10.49 3.66 5.12
CA ILE A 123 10.80 2.40 5.80
C ILE A 123 12.18 1.89 5.38
N SER A 124 12.49 1.97 4.09
CA SER A 124 13.79 1.54 3.58
C SER A 124 14.94 2.41 4.12
N GLU A 125 14.73 3.73 4.28
CA GLU A 125 15.69 4.64 4.91
C GLU A 125 15.91 4.32 6.40
N VAL A 126 14.82 4.09 7.14
CA VAL A 126 14.90 3.72 8.56
C VAL A 126 15.64 2.41 8.74
N HIS A 127 15.37 1.42 7.88
CA HIS A 127 16.07 0.14 7.88
C HIS A 127 17.57 0.30 7.67
N ILE A 128 17.99 0.98 6.60
CA ILE A 128 19.41 1.23 6.29
C ILE A 128 20.13 1.86 7.47
N ARG A 129 19.54 2.93 8.06
CA ARG A 129 20.13 3.66 9.19
C ARG A 129 20.26 2.81 10.45
N THR A 130 19.33 1.88 10.66
CA THR A 130 19.34 1.00 11.83
C THR A 130 20.38 -0.09 11.66
N THR A 131 20.41 -0.75 10.50
CA THR A 131 21.37 -1.82 10.20
C THR A 131 22.82 -1.33 10.14
N ALA A 132 23.05 -0.09 9.68
CA ALA A 132 24.40 0.49 9.61
C ALA A 132 24.98 0.80 10.99
N LYS A 133 24.14 1.04 12.01
CA LYS A 133 24.58 1.28 13.39
C LYS A 133 24.98 -0.01 14.10
N THR A 134 24.34 -1.12 13.79
CA THR A 134 24.63 -2.44 14.39
C THR A 134 25.89 -3.11 13.85
N SER A 135 26.46 -2.62 12.75
CA SER A 135 27.72 -3.12 12.17
C SER A 135 28.99 -2.39 12.64
N GLN A 136 28.86 -1.40 13.53
CA GLN A 136 29.98 -0.70 14.20
C GLN A 136 30.16 -1.24 15.61
#